data_AF-A0A4R1QRQ6-F1
#
_entry.id   AF-A0A4R1QRQ6-F1
#
_cell.length_a   1.000
_cell.length_b   1.000
_cell.length_c   1.000
_cell.angle_alpha   90.00
_cell.angle_beta   90.00
_cell.angle_gamma   90.00
#
_symmetry.space_group_name_H-M   'P 1'
#
loop_
_entity.id
_entity.type
_entity.pdbx_description
1 polymer ?
#
loop_
_entity_poly.entity_id
_entity_poly.type
_entity_poly.pdbx_seq_one_letter_code
_entity_poly.pdbx_strand_id
1 'polypeptide(L)'
;MNNYQPTVFENRFFVELEEEDIQELNREEAAKFEQNPQFRAAAASVEERLGPGSWDEHWLTVDNSGRRVYARIYSGAGHAIALTADGKIVREMDYPVEEVETQD
;
A
#
# COMPACT_ATOMS: atom_id res chain seq x y z
N MET A 1 12.92 11.51 -17.38
CA MET A 1 12.83 10.10 -16.94
C MET A 1 11.87 10.07 -15.79
N ASN A 2 10.68 9.47 -15.95
CA ASN A 2 9.72 9.40 -14.85
C ASN A 2 10.15 8.25 -13.94
N ASN A 3 10.56 8.57 -12.71
CA ASN A 3 10.95 7.57 -11.73
C ASN A 3 9.73 7.16 -10.90
N TYR A 4 9.12 6.04 -11.27
CA TYR A 4 7.97 5.47 -10.53
C TYR A 4 8.39 4.45 -9.48
N GLN A 5 9.69 4.31 -9.20
CA GLN A 5 10.13 3.45 -8.11
C GLN A 5 9.64 4.05 -6.77
N PRO A 6 9.14 3.19 -5.86
CA PRO A 6 8.80 3.63 -4.51
C PRO A 6 10.07 4.13 -3.83
N THR A 7 9.96 5.24 -3.10
CA THR A 7 11.08 5.67 -2.27
C THR A 7 11.15 4.78 -1.04
N VAL A 8 12.34 4.26 -0.73
CA VAL A 8 12.57 3.41 0.44
C VAL A 8 13.11 4.27 1.56
N PHE A 9 12.34 4.42 2.63
CA PHE A 9 12.73 5.18 3.82
C PHE A 9 13.24 4.25 4.90
N GLU A 10 14.39 4.57 5.48
CA GLU A 10 14.82 3.89 6.70
C GLU A 10 14.07 4.46 7.91
N ASN A 11 13.75 3.60 8.88
CA ASN A 11 12.93 3.98 10.04
C ASN A 11 13.46 5.22 10.78
N ARG A 12 14.78 5.39 10.87
CA ARG A 12 15.42 6.54 11.52
C ARG A 12 15.05 7.87 10.86
N PHE A 13 15.01 7.92 9.53
CA PHE A 13 14.70 9.15 8.80
C PHE A 13 13.24 9.52 9.00
N PHE A 14 12.34 8.53 9.02
CA PHE A 14 10.91 8.77 9.17
C PHE A 14 10.53 9.35 10.55
N VAL A 15 11.27 8.99 11.61
CA VAL A 15 11.03 9.49 12.98
C VAL A 15 11.52 10.93 13.17
N GLU A 16 12.47 11.37 12.34
CA GLU A 16 13.05 12.71 12.40
C GLU A 16 12.26 13.74 11.56
N LEU A 17 11.30 13.29 10.75
CA LEU A 17 10.48 14.17 9.90
C LEU A 17 9.40 14.90 10.71
N GLU A 18 9.17 16.16 10.33
CA GLU A 18 8.02 16.90 10.82
C GLU A 18 6.74 16.47 10.10
N GLU A 19 5.57 16.85 10.64
CA GLU A 19 4.29 16.49 10.03
C GLU A 19 4.14 17.06 8.62
N GLU A 20 4.65 18.26 8.37
CA GLU A 20 4.63 18.90 7.04
C GLU A 20 5.46 18.11 6.03
N ASP A 21 6.66 17.64 6.42
CA ASP A 21 7.51 16.82 5.56
C ASP A 21 6.84 15.50 5.21
N ILE A 22 6.16 14.87 6.18
CA ILE A 22 5.41 13.63 5.95
C ILE A 22 4.26 13.87 4.97
N GLN A 23 3.56 15.00 5.08
CA GLN A 23 2.49 15.35 4.15
C GLN A 23 3.01 15.62 2.74
N GLU A 24 4.12 16.34 2.59
CA GLU A 24 4.77 16.53 1.30
C GLU A 24 5.18 15.20 0.68
N LEU A 25 5.84 14.36 1.47
CA LEU A 25 6.27 13.05 1.03
C LEU A 25 5.10 12.16 0.61
N ASN A 26 4.01 12.16 1.36
CA ASN A 26 2.79 11.43 0.99
C ASN A 26 2.26 11.91 -0.37
N ARG A 27 2.23 13.22 -0.63
CA ARG A 27 1.79 13.77 -1.92
C ARG A 27 2.71 13.34 -3.06
N GLU A 28 4.02 13.37 -2.85
CA GLU A 28 5.01 12.96 -3.85
C GLU A 28 4.90 11.48 -4.19
N GLU A 29 4.81 10.61 -3.17
CA GLU A 29 4.66 9.18 -3.39
C GLU A 29 3.29 8.84 -3.99
N ALA A 30 2.21 9.49 -3.54
CA ALA A 30 0.86 9.29 -4.07
C ALA A 30 0.77 9.64 -5.57
N ALA A 31 1.44 10.72 -5.99
CA ALA A 31 1.47 11.13 -7.39
C ALA A 31 2.06 10.08 -8.33
N LYS A 32 2.95 9.20 -7.83
CA LYS A 32 3.55 8.12 -8.63
C LYS A 32 2.53 7.05 -9.01
N PHE A 33 1.59 6.71 -8.13
CA PHE A 33 0.54 5.73 -8.42
C PHE A 33 -0.33 6.19 -9.60
N GLU A 34 -0.72 7.47 -9.59
CA GLU A 34 -1.58 8.03 -10.63
C GLU A 34 -0.90 8.06 -12.00
N GLN A 35 0.41 8.32 -12.02
CA GLN A 35 1.16 8.51 -13.26
C GLN A 35 1.75 7.22 -13.83
N ASN A 36 1.83 6.13 -13.06
CA ASN A 36 2.46 4.89 -13.51
C ASN A 36 1.44 3.91 -14.15
N PRO A 37 1.52 3.64 -15.46
CA PRO A 37 0.64 2.64 -16.11
C PRO A 37 0.84 1.22 -15.57
N GLN A 38 2.03 0.88 -15.08
CA GLN A 38 2.30 -0.43 -14.49
C GLN A 38 1.53 -0.62 -13.17
N PHE A 39 1.45 0.43 -12.34
CA PHE A 39 0.61 0.40 -11.15
C PHE A 39 -0.85 0.18 -11.52
N ARG A 40 -1.37 0.90 -12.51
CA ARG A 40 -2.77 0.76 -12.95
C ARG A 40 -3.10 -0.68 -13.41
N ALA A 41 -2.19 -1.31 -14.16
CA ALA A 41 -2.37 -2.70 -14.58
C ALA A 41 -2.37 -3.68 -13.39
N ALA A 42 -1.48 -3.48 -12.41
CA ALA A 42 -1.44 -4.28 -11.19
C ALA A 42 -2.69 -4.08 -10.33
N ALA A 43 -3.14 -2.82 -10.16
CA ALA A 43 -4.34 -2.47 -9.41
C ALA A 43 -5.59 -3.12 -10.01
N ALA A 44 -5.78 -3.07 -11.33
CA ALA A 44 -6.89 -3.74 -12.01
C ALA A 44 -6.87 -5.25 -11.79
N SER A 45 -5.68 -5.87 -11.82
CA SER A 45 -5.53 -7.31 -11.55
C SER A 45 -5.88 -7.67 -10.10
N VAL A 46 -5.59 -6.78 -9.16
CA VAL A 46 -5.94 -6.94 -7.73
C VAL A 46 -7.44 -6.81 -7.51
N GLU A 47 -8.08 -5.81 -8.11
CA GLU A 47 -9.54 -5.61 -8.05
C GLU A 47 -10.30 -6.80 -8.65
N GLU A 48 -9.84 -7.32 -9.81
CA GLU A 48 -10.41 -8.52 -10.41
C GLU A 48 -10.26 -9.75 -9.49
N ARG A 49 -9.10 -9.90 -8.86
CA ARG A 49 -8.79 -11.04 -7.97
C ARG A 49 -9.60 -11.03 -6.69
N LEU A 50 -9.76 -9.86 -6.05
CA LEU A 50 -10.42 -9.74 -4.74
C LEU A 50 -11.91 -9.38 -4.82
N GLY A 51 -12.41 -8.98 -5.99
CA GLY A 51 -13.78 -8.48 -6.13
C GLY A 51 -13.97 -7.12 -5.45
N PRO A 52 -15.20 -6.74 -5.08
CA PRO A 52 -15.48 -5.43 -4.49
C PRO A 52 -14.66 -5.16 -3.22
N GLY A 53 -14.13 -3.94 -3.13
CA GLY A 53 -13.25 -3.51 -2.05
C GLY A 53 -12.92 -2.02 -2.10
N SER A 54 -11.99 -1.59 -1.26
CA SER A 54 -11.53 -0.20 -1.17
C SER A 54 -10.01 -0.11 -1.21
N TRP A 55 -9.51 1.00 -1.74
CA TRP A 55 -8.09 1.36 -1.69
C TRP A 55 -7.83 2.30 -0.52
N ASP A 56 -6.79 1.99 0.25
CA ASP A 56 -6.22 2.85 1.28
C ASP A 56 -4.73 3.06 1.02
N GLU A 57 -4.13 4.13 1.55
CA GLU A 57 -2.72 4.46 1.38
C GLU A 57 -1.98 4.50 2.71
N HIS A 58 -0.87 3.75 2.83
CA HIS A 58 -0.10 3.68 4.06
C HIS A 58 1.39 3.43 3.83
N TRP A 59 2.20 3.92 4.79
CA TRP A 59 3.61 3.53 4.93
C TRP A 59 3.71 2.12 5.55
N LEU A 60 4.22 1.17 4.77
CA LEU A 60 4.40 -0.21 5.21
C LEU A 60 5.87 -0.51 5.48
N THR A 61 6.16 -1.11 6.63
CA THR A 61 7.48 -1.69 6.91
C THR A 61 7.66 -2.97 6.09
N VAL A 62 8.71 -3.04 5.26
CA VAL A 62 8.93 -4.15 4.31
C VAL A 62 9.98 -5.16 4.75
N ASP A 63 10.70 -4.90 5.84
CA ASP A 63 11.69 -5.84 6.39
C ASP A 63 12.02 -5.59 7.87
N ASN A 64 12.87 -6.46 8.42
CA ASN A 64 13.34 -6.43 9.81
C ASN A 64 14.28 -5.25 10.13
N SER A 65 14.78 -4.52 9.13
CA SER A 65 15.57 -3.30 9.36
C SER A 65 14.70 -2.07 9.55
N GLY A 66 13.38 -2.21 9.42
CA GLY A 66 12.43 -1.12 9.59
C GLY A 66 12.33 -0.23 8.35
N ARG A 67 12.82 -0.67 7.18
CA ARG A 67 12.64 0.09 5.94
C ARG A 67 11.15 0.13 5.60
N ARG A 68 10.68 1.30 5.18
CA ARG A 68 9.30 1.60 4.85
C ARG A 68 9.17 2.02 3.39
N VAL A 69 8.04 1.66 2.80
CA VAL A 69 7.62 2.15 1.48
C VAL A 69 6.18 2.62 1.56
N TYR A 70 5.84 3.64 0.76
CA TYR A 70 4.45 4.06 0.60
C TYR A 70 3.75 3.08 -0.34
N ALA A 71 2.62 2.55 0.09
CA ALA A 71 1.88 1.52 -0.62
C ALA A 71 0.38 1.83 -0.65
N ARG A 72 -0.27 1.39 -1.72
CA ARG A 72 -1.72 1.31 -1.84
C ARG A 72 -2.18 -0.09 -1.46
N ILE A 73 -3.13 -0.17 -0.54
CA ILE A 73 -3.66 -1.42 0.00
C ILE A 73 -5.08 -1.56 -0.51
N TYR A 74 -5.37 -2.63 -1.26
CA TYR A 74 -6.73 -2.99 -1.60
C TYR A 74 -7.25 -3.96 -0.56
N SER A 75 -8.39 -3.63 0.05
CA SER A 75 -9.07 -4.51 1.02
C SER A 75 -10.39 -4.99 0.41
N GLY A 76 -10.49 -6.29 0.15
CA GLY A 76 -11.69 -6.99 -0.29
C GLY A 76 -12.30 -7.85 0.82
N ALA A 77 -13.18 -8.79 0.45
CA ALA A 77 -13.86 -9.66 1.41
C ALA A 77 -12.90 -10.66 2.09
N GLY A 78 -12.34 -10.26 3.23
CA GLY A 78 -11.45 -11.11 4.06
C GLY A 78 -9.99 -11.14 3.61
N HIS A 79 -9.61 -10.39 2.57
CA HIS A 79 -8.25 -10.36 2.04
C HIS A 79 -7.83 -8.94 1.69
N ALA A 80 -6.53 -8.64 1.83
CA ALA A 80 -5.95 -7.39 1.38
C ALA A 80 -4.59 -7.58 0.73
N ILE A 81 -4.29 -6.74 -0.27
CA ILE A 81 -3.04 -6.77 -1.04
C ILE A 81 -2.46 -5.36 -1.08
N ALA A 82 -1.19 -5.23 -0.70
CA ALA A 82 -0.45 -3.99 -0.76
C ALA A 82 0.44 -3.93 -2.00
N LEU A 83 0.28 -2.87 -2.79
CA LEU A 83 1.05 -2.55 -3.99
C LEU A 83 1.93 -1.32 -3.78
N THR A 84 3.18 -1.38 -4.25
CA THR A 84 4.06 -0.21 -4.39
C THR A 84 3.80 0.55 -5.69
N ALA A 85 4.33 1.77 -5.80
CA ALA A 85 4.15 2.64 -6.96
C ALA A 85 4.65 2.05 -8.28
N ASP A 86 5.57 1.08 -8.23
CA ASP A 86 6.05 0.32 -9.40
C ASP A 86 5.18 -0.91 -9.72
N GLY A 87 4.04 -1.08 -9.05
CA GLY A 87 3.08 -2.16 -9.29
C GLY A 87 3.47 -3.52 -8.69
N LYS A 88 4.47 -3.58 -7.79
CA LYS A 88 4.85 -4.82 -7.12
C LYS A 88 4.00 -5.05 -5.87
N ILE A 89 3.65 -6.31 -5.63
CA ILE A 89 3.05 -6.74 -4.36
C ILE A 89 4.14 -6.79 -3.30
N VAL A 90 3.96 -6.06 -2.21
CA VAL A 90 4.87 -6.06 -1.05
C VAL A 90 4.29 -6.77 0.18
N ARG A 91 2.97 -6.98 0.20
CA ARG A 91 2.29 -7.73 1.27
C ARG A 91 0.95 -8.27 0.80
N GLU A 92 0.63 -9.48 1.24
CA GLU A 92 -0.72 -10.07 1.19
C GLU A 92 -1.15 -10.32 2.64
N MET A 93 -2.42 -10.06 2.95
CA MET A 93 -3.00 -10.11 4.30
C MET A 93 -4.34 -10.82 4.22
N ASP A 94 -4.55 -11.79 5.10
CA ASP A 94 -5.82 -12.47 5.27
C ASP A 94 -6.43 -12.01 6.59
N TYR A 95 -7.65 -11.50 6.54
CA TYR A 95 -8.42 -11.17 7.73
C TYR A 95 -9.24 -12.39 8.11
N PRO A 96 -9.24 -12.81 9.40
CA PRO A 96 -10.16 -13.83 9.84
C PRO A 96 -11.58 -13.34 9.57
N VAL A 97 -12.36 -14.13 8.84
CA VAL A 97 -13.80 -13.90 8.70
C VAL A 97 -14.37 -14.07 10.10
N GLU A 98 -14.96 -13.03 10.68
CA GLU A 98 -15.66 -13.18 11.96
C GLU A 98 -16.74 -14.27 11.76
N GLU A 99 -16.56 -15.42 12.41
CA GLU A 99 -17.64 -16.39 12.57
C GLU A 99 -18.71 -15.69 13.40
N VAL A 100 -19.78 -15.25 12.72
CA VAL A 100 -20.96 -14.73 13.40
C VAL A 100 -21.56 -15.91 14.15
N GLU A 101 -21.29 -16.03 15.46
CA GLU A 101 -21.97 -16.98 16.32
C GLU A 101 -23.46 -16.64 16.32
N THR A 102 -24.25 -17.33 15.48
CA THR A 102 -25.71 -17.33 15.60
C THR A 102 -26.05 -18.04 16.90
N GLN A 103 -26.39 -17.28 17.93
CA GLN A 103 -27.08 -17.81 19.11
C GLN A 103 -28.51 -18.18 18.69
N ASP A 104 -28.79 -19.49 18.74
CA ASP A 104 -30.14 -20.10 18.68
C ASP A 104 -31.02 -19.69 19.87
#